data_AF-A0A920NDL8-F1
#
_entry.id   AF-A0A920NDL8-F1
#
_cell.length_a   1.000
_cell.length_b   1.000
_cell.length_c   1.000
_cell.angle_alpha   90.00
_cell.angle_beta   90.00
_cell.angle_gamma   90.00
#
_symmetry.space_group_name_H-M   'P 1'
#
loop_
_entity.id
_entity.type
_entity.pdbx_description
1 polymer ?
#
loop_
_entity_poly.entity_id
_entity_poly.type
_entity_poly.pdbx_seq_one_letter_code
_entity_poly.pdbx_strand_id
1 'polypeptide(L)' 'MLKAIAGLIGKRVGSVILEGTPIDHLPPNIRAQLGLAYIPEGRGIFRSLTVLENLTVSARMQPPRGEFGEGF' A
#
# COMPACT_ATOMS: atom_id res chain seq x y z
N MET A 1 9.66 9.14 -6.60
CA MET A 1 10.00 7.70 -6.64
C MET A 1 8.90 6.81 -6.06
N LEU A 2 8.40 7.01 -4.83
CA LEU A 2 7.41 6.10 -4.21
C LEU A 2 6.11 5.92 -5.01
N LYS A 3 5.59 6.98 -5.62
CA LYS A 3 4.43 6.90 -6.54
C LYS A 3 4.71 5.98 -7.75
N ALA A 4 5.99 5.86 -8.15
CA ALA A 4 6.51 4.97 -9.18
C ALA A 4 6.73 3.52 -8.70
N ILE A 5 6.63 3.25 -7.41
CA ILE A 5 6.57 1.88 -6.87
C ILE A 5 5.11 1.50 -6.63
N ALA A 6 4.29 2.44 -6.15
CA ALA A 6 2.87 2.26 -5.85
C ALA A 6 1.91 2.18 -7.05
N GLY A 7 2.41 2.13 -8.29
CA GLY A 7 1.52 2.11 -9.47
C GLY A 7 0.78 3.43 -9.81
N LEU A 8 1.05 4.55 -9.13
CA LEU A 8 0.28 5.81 -9.24
C LEU A 8 0.69 6.84 -10.33
N ILE A 9 1.82 6.66 -11.02
CA ILE A 9 2.25 7.45 -12.19
C ILE A 9 2.25 6.61 -13.48
N GLY A 10 2.23 7.24 -14.66
CA GLY A 10 2.16 6.58 -15.98
C GLY A 10 3.39 5.75 -16.38
N LYS A 11 3.73 5.73 -17.68
CA LYS A 11 4.79 4.87 -18.25
C LYS A 11 6.09 4.96 -17.44
N ARG A 12 6.67 3.79 -17.13
CA ARG A 12 7.89 3.62 -16.34
C ARG A 12 8.85 2.72 -17.10
N VAL A 13 10.13 2.91 -16.85
CA VAL A 13 11.19 2.02 -17.31
C VAL A 13 11.86 1.46 -16.06
N GLY A 14 12.12 0.15 -16.04
CA GLY A 14 12.69 -0.56 -14.90
C GLY A 14 11.73 -1.60 -14.31
N SER A 15 12.20 -2.28 -13.27
CA SER A 15 11.51 -3.42 -12.65
C SER A 15 11.22 -3.16 -11.19
N VAL A 16 10.09 -3.65 -10.70
CA VAL A 16 9.71 -3.62 -9.28
C VAL A 16 9.35 -5.04 -8.89
N ILE A 17 10.05 -5.57 -7.89
CA ILE A 17 9.84 -6.94 -7.39
C ILE A 17 9.41 -6.83 -5.93
N LEU A 18 8.31 -7.50 -5.58
CA LEU A 18 7.79 -7.63 -4.22
C LEU A 18 7.78 -9.11 -3.85
N GLU A 19 8.54 -9.49 -2.83
CA GLU A 19 8.62 -10.89 -2.36
C GLU A 19 8.90 -11.91 -3.49
N GLY A 20 9.83 -11.56 -4.39
CA GLY A 20 10.17 -12.38 -5.55
C GLY A 20 9.19 -12.29 -6.73
N THR A 21 8.06 -11.59 -6.58
CA THR A 21 7.05 -11.41 -7.63
C THR A 21 7.26 -10.08 -8.37
N PRO A 22 7.43 -10.08 -9.70
CA PRO A 22 7.43 -8.85 -10.50
C PRO A 22 6.05 -8.16 -10.46
N ILE A 23 6.02 -6.88 -10.11
CA ILE A 23 4.78 -6.10 -9.98
C ILE A 23 4.75 -4.82 -10.82
N ASP A 24 5.78 -4.57 -11.65
CA ASP A 24 5.91 -3.31 -12.40
C ASP A 24 4.83 -3.11 -13.47
N HIS A 25 4.24 -4.20 -13.99
CA HIS A 25 3.13 -4.17 -14.96
C HIS A 25 1.75 -4.07 -14.30
N LEU A 26 1.64 -4.31 -12.99
CA LEU A 26 0.35 -4.44 -12.30
C LEU A 26 -0.25 -3.07 -11.97
N PRO A 27 -1.58 -2.90 -12.02
CA PRO A 27 -2.23 -1.67 -11.59
C PRO A 27 -2.22 -1.54 -10.05
N PRO A 28 -2.38 -0.33 -9.49
CA PRO A 28 -2.28 -0.06 -8.04
C PRO A 28 -3.14 -0.95 -7.15
N ASN A 29 -4.37 -1.26 -7.56
CA ASN A 29 -5.30 -2.09 -6.79
C ASN A 29 -4.80 -3.52 -6.63
N ILE A 30 -4.12 -4.07 -7.64
CA ILE A 30 -3.53 -5.41 -7.57
C ILE A 30 -2.26 -5.39 -6.73
N ARG A 31 -1.41 -4.35 -6.85
CA ARG A 31 -0.25 -4.18 -5.96
C ARG A 31 -0.67 -4.12 -4.49
N ALA A 32 -1.75 -3.41 -4.19
CA ALA A 32 -2.28 -3.31 -2.84
C ALA A 32 -2.74 -4.66 -2.28
N GLN A 33 -3.38 -5.50 -3.11
CA GLN A 33 -3.76 -6.87 -2.73
C GLN A 33 -2.57 -7.79 -2.47
N LEU A 34 -1.41 -7.49 -3.05
CA LEU A 34 -0.15 -8.25 -2.87
C LEU A 34 0.66 -7.86 -1.63
N GLY A 35 0.22 -6.90 -0.81
CA GLY A 35 1.00 -6.48 0.36
C GLY A 35 1.40 -5.00 0.34
N LEU A 36 1.29 -4.34 -0.81
CA LEU A 36 1.87 -3.02 -0.98
C LEU A 36 0.98 -1.91 -0.44
N ALA A 37 1.38 -1.30 0.68
CA ALA A 37 0.78 -0.09 1.21
C ALA A 37 1.55 1.16 0.75
N TYR A 38 0.84 2.23 0.39
CA TYR A 38 1.43 3.53 0.07
C TYR A 38 0.81 4.63 0.92
N ILE A 39 1.64 5.30 1.73
CA ILE A 39 1.25 6.48 2.49
C ILE A 39 1.76 7.71 1.74
N PRO A 40 0.87 8.57 1.19
CA PRO A 40 1.29 9.80 0.54
C PRO A 40 1.87 10.80 1.55
N GLU A 41 2.74 11.67 1.08
CA GLU A 41 3.22 12.81 1.86
C GLU A 41 2.05 13.74 2.23
N GLY A 42 1.84 13.97 3.54
CA GLY A 42 0.75 14.80 4.06
C GLY A 42 -0.10 14.12 5.13
N ARG A 43 -1.17 14.79 5.56
CA ARG A 43 -2.08 14.28 6.62
C ARG A 43 -3.17 13.40 6.02
N GLY A 44 -2.83 12.15 5.70
CA GLY A 44 -3.76 11.07 5.33
C GLY A 44 -4.57 10.56 6.53
N ILE A 45 -5.12 11.48 7.33
CA ILE A 45 -5.95 11.18 8.50
C ILE A 45 -7.30 11.88 8.35
N PHE A 46 -8.37 11.20 8.78
CA PHE A 46 -9.69 11.79 8.85
C PHE A 46 -9.74 12.66 10.12
N ARG A 47 -9.46 13.96 9.97
CA ARG A 47 -9.30 14.90 11.09
C ARG A 47 -10.54 15.07 11.95
N SER A 48 -11.72 14.80 11.39
CA SER A 48 -13.00 14.87 12.10
C SER A 48 -13.29 13.63 12.94
N LEU A 49 -12.45 12.59 12.84
CA LEU A 49 -12.62 11.32 13.53
C LEU A 49 -11.64 11.21 14.70
N THR A 50 -12.06 10.53 15.75
CA THR A 50 -11.19 10.09 16.84
C THR A 50 -10.12 9.11 16.34
N VAL A 51 -9.13 8.82 17.18
CA VAL A 51 -8.09 7.82 16.88
C VAL A 51 -8.72 6.45 16.61
N LEU A 52 -9.65 6.01 17.46
CA LEU A 52 -10.32 4.71 17.32
C LEU A 52 -11.09 4.62 15.99
N GLU A 53 -11.79 5.68 15.60
CA GLU A 53 -12.54 5.72 14.35
C GLU A 53 -11.61 5.72 13.12
N ASN A 54 -10.49 6.45 13.16
CA ASN A 54 -9.48 6.40 12.09
C ASN A 54 -8.90 4.99 11.91
N LEU A 55 -8.59 4.31 13.02
CA LEU A 55 -8.08 2.93 12.99
C LEU A 55 -9.14 1.95 12.49
N THR A 56 -10.40 2.11 12.90
CA THR A 56 -11.52 1.26 12.48
C THR A 56 -11.78 1.36 10.98
N VAL A 57 -11.76 2.59 10.42
CA VAL A 57 -11.92 2.81 8.98
C VAL A 57 -10.78 2.17 8.19
N SER A 58 -9.54 2.30 8.69
CA SER A 58 -8.35 1.72 8.05
C SER A 58 -8.35 0.19 8.10
N ALA A 59 -8.81 -0.41 9.19
CA ALA A 59 -8.84 -1.87 9.37
C ALA A 59 -9.90 -2.59 8.52
N ARG A 60 -10.98 -1.89 8.14
CA ARG A 60 -12.01 -2.43 7.22
C ARG A 60 -11.51 -2.54 5.78
N MET A 61 -10.47 -1.79 5.43
CA MET A 61 -9.78 -1.91 4.16
C MET A 61 -8.91 -3.17 4.27
N GLN A 62 -9.42 -4.28 3.74
CA GLN A 62 -8.84 -5.63 3.92
C GLN A 62 -7.32 -5.59 3.81
N PRO A 63 -6.56 -5.97 4.85
CA PRO A 63 -5.13 -6.04 4.74
C PRO A 63 -4.79 -7.09 3.68
N PRO A 64 -3.83 -6.82 2.79
CA PRO A 64 -3.28 -7.86 1.96
C PRO A 64 -2.78 -9.01 2.82
N ARG A 65 -2.95 -10.23 2.31
CA ARG A 65 -2.64 -11.48 3.01
C ARG A 65 -1.13 -11.65 3.11
N GLY A 66 -0.51 -10.93 4.03
CA GLY A 66 0.89 -11.08 4.43
C GLY A 66 0.95 -11.60 5.86
N GLU A 67 1.69 -12.68 6.07
CA GLU A 67 2.01 -13.15 7.43
C GLU A 67 2.93 -12.09 8.06
N PHE A 68 2.44 -11.38 9.08
CA PHE A 68 3.31 -10.56 9.91
C PHE A 68 4.24 -11.51 10.64
N GLY A 69 5.50 -11.62 10.19
CA GLY A 69 6.52 -12.39 10.87
C GLY A 69 6.62 -11.93 12.33
N GLU A 70 6.27 -12.82 13.24
CA GLU A 70 6.46 -12.68 14.69
C GLU A 70 7.97 -12.69 14.96
N GLY A 71 8.59 -11.51 14.91
CA GLY A 71 10.01 -11.32 15.15
C GLY A 71 10.27 -9.99 15.84
N PHE A 72 9.93 -9.94 17.12
CA PHE A 72 10.55 -9.04 18.11
C PHE A 72 11.64 -9.82 18.85
#